data_AF-A0A956ZSP7-F1
#
_entry.id   AF-A0A956ZSP7-F1
#
_cell.length_a   1.000
_cell.length_b   1.000
_cell.length_c   1.000
_cell.angle_alpha   90.00
_cell.angle_beta   90.00
_cell.angle_gamma   90.00
#
_symmetry.space_group_name_H-M   'P 1'
#
loop_
_entity.id
_entity.type
_entity.pdbx_description
1 polymer ?
#
loop_
_entity_poly.entity_id
_entity_poly.type
_entity_poly.pdbx_seq_one_letter_code
_entity_poly.pdbx_strand_id
1 'polypeptide(L)'
;MNNKPTIELLDMIWPETGLSTTLTVPDKPQDTLGEGDQVQLSIDFLTITLSPLELIQLAAFLRVSMDELMDRHPSLQRAVVNAFEIRD
;
A
#
# COMPACT_ATOMS: atom_id res chain seq x y z
N MET A 1 -18.82 -14.86 3.08
CA MET A 1 -17.92 -13.70 3.20
C MET A 1 -16.68 -14.17 3.93
N ASN A 2 -15.59 -14.46 3.22
CA ASN A 2 -14.32 -14.80 3.88
C ASN A 2 -13.73 -13.49 4.40
N ASN A 3 -13.93 -13.17 5.68
CA ASN A 3 -13.12 -12.17 6.37
C ASN A 3 -11.71 -12.73 6.49
N LYS A 4 -10.88 -12.52 5.47
CA LYS A 4 -9.44 -12.67 5.64
C LYS A 4 -9.01 -11.62 6.67
N PRO A 5 -8.16 -11.98 7.66
CA PRO A 5 -7.66 -11.00 8.61
C PRO A 5 -6.92 -9.90 7.86
N THR A 6 -7.12 -8.66 8.30
CA THR A 6 -6.49 -7.45 7.73
C THR A 6 -5.85 -6.64 8.85
N ILE A 7 -4.86 -5.86 8.49
CA ILE A 7 -4.14 -4.93 9.37
C ILE A 7 -4.19 -3.53 8.77
N GLU A 8 -4.18 -2.52 9.64
CA GLU A 8 -4.02 -1.13 9.25
C GLU A 8 -2.55 -0.75 9.42
N LEU A 9 -1.93 -0.18 8.37
CA LEU A 9 -0.49 0.13 8.30
C LEU A 9 -0.18 1.60 8.07
N LEU A 10 -1.18 2.40 7.74
CA LEU A 10 -1.04 3.85 7.64
C LEU A 10 -2.31 4.45 8.21
N ASP A 11 -2.14 5.43 9.08
CA ASP A 11 -3.21 6.32 9.51
C ASP A 11 -2.63 7.74 9.57
N MET A 12 -3.03 8.57 8.61
CA MET A 12 -2.46 9.90 8.40
C MET A 12 -3.54 10.91 8.07
N ILE A 13 -3.41 12.12 8.63
CA ILE A 13 -4.21 13.27 8.23
C ILE A 13 -3.32 14.19 7.38
N TRP A 14 -3.74 14.46 6.15
CA TRP A 14 -3.02 15.36 5.25
C TRP A 14 -3.11 16.80 5.77
N PRO A 15 -1.99 17.50 6.03
CA PRO A 15 -2.04 18.83 6.64
C PRO A 15 -2.62 19.90 5.69
N GLU A 16 -2.50 19.73 4.38
CA GLU A 16 -3.00 20.70 3.40
C GLU A 16 -4.52 20.61 3.18
N THR A 17 -5.09 19.42 3.30
CA THR A 17 -6.50 19.14 2.95
C THR A 17 -7.36 18.71 4.13
N GLY A 18 -6.74 18.28 5.23
CA GLY A 18 -7.42 17.70 6.39
C GLY A 18 -7.96 16.29 6.16
N LEU A 19 -7.69 15.66 5.01
CA LEU A 19 -8.24 14.35 4.67
C LEU A 19 -7.54 13.24 5.47
N SER A 20 -8.32 12.33 6.03
CA SER A 20 -7.81 11.11 6.67
C SER A 20 -7.49 10.07 5.60
N THR A 21 -6.32 9.45 5.70
CA THR A 21 -5.86 8.39 4.82
C THR A 21 -5.49 7.17 5.63
N THR A 22 -6.13 6.04 5.31
CA THR A 22 -5.89 4.76 5.96
C THR A 22 -5.49 3.71 4.93
N LEU A 23 -4.40 2.98 5.21
CA LEU A 23 -3.99 1.82 4.41
C LEU A 23 -4.34 0.54 5.16
N THR A 24 -5.17 -0.30 4.56
CA THR A 24 -5.49 -1.64 5.05
C THR A 24 -4.92 -2.69 4.12
N VAL A 25 -4.18 -3.66 4.66
CA VAL A 25 -3.63 -4.78 3.89
C VAL A 25 -4.01 -6.14 4.49
N PRO A 26 -3.95 -7.23 3.73
CA PRO A 26 -4.13 -8.58 4.26
C PRO A 26 -3.10 -8.89 5.36
N ASP A 27 -3.56 -9.44 6.48
CA ASP A 27 -2.69 -9.93 7.54
C ASP A 27 -2.00 -11.21 7.07
N LYS A 28 -0.78 -11.03 6.60
CA LYS A 28 0.04 -12.08 6.03
C LYS A 28 1.40 -12.15 6.72
N PRO A 29 2.04 -13.34 6.72
CA PRO A 29 3.44 -13.47 7.09
C PRO A 29 4.32 -12.53 6.26
N GLN A 30 5.44 -12.13 6.84
CA GLN A 30 6.47 -11.30 6.19
C GLN A 30 6.79 -11.81 4.78
N ASP A 31 6.92 -10.89 3.82
CA ASP A 31 7.21 -11.18 2.41
C ASP A 31 6.25 -12.12 1.66
N THR A 32 5.05 -12.40 2.19
CA THR A 32 4.04 -13.22 1.48
C THR A 32 2.90 -12.42 0.87
N LEU A 33 2.97 -11.08 0.93
CA LEU A 33 2.09 -10.19 0.18
C LEU A 33 2.57 -10.13 -1.27
N GLY A 34 1.76 -10.66 -2.19
CA GLY A 34 2.10 -10.79 -3.60
C GLY A 34 1.18 -9.98 -4.51
N GLU A 35 1.51 -9.93 -5.80
CA GLU A 35 0.80 -9.10 -6.79
C GLU A 35 -0.70 -9.42 -6.93
N GLY A 36 -1.10 -10.67 -6.67
CA GLY A 36 -2.50 -11.10 -6.70
C GLY A 36 -3.31 -10.74 -5.45
N ASP A 37 -2.68 -10.13 -4.44
CA ASP A 37 -3.38 -9.66 -3.26
C ASP A 37 -4.05 -8.31 -3.51
N GLN A 38 -5.05 -8.01 -2.67
CA GLN A 38 -5.74 -6.74 -2.69
C GLN A 38 -5.43 -5.98 -1.40
N VAL A 39 -5.04 -4.73 -1.56
CA VAL A 39 -4.86 -3.74 -0.50
C VAL A 39 -5.88 -2.63 -0.70
N GLN A 40 -6.26 -1.96 0.39
CA GLN A 40 -7.26 -0.90 0.37
C GLN A 40 -6.66 0.40 0.89
N LEU A 41 -6.75 1.45 0.08
CA LEU A 41 -6.44 2.81 0.48
C LEU A 41 -7.76 3.57 0.62
N SER A 42 -8.05 4.02 1.83
CA SER A 42 -9.22 4.84 2.13
C SER A 42 -8.79 6.29 2.34
N ILE A 43 -9.45 7.23 1.68
CA ILE A 43 -9.29 8.68 1.83
C ILE A 43 -10.67 9.28 2.08
N ASP A 44 -11.02 9.54 3.34
CA ASP A 44 -12.32 10.02 3.85
C ASP A 44 -13.58 9.42 3.18
N PHE A 45 -13.92 9.89 1.98
CA PHE A 45 -15.12 9.53 1.21
C PHE A 45 -14.87 8.52 0.09
N LEU A 46 -13.61 8.13 -0.16
CA LEU A 46 -13.22 7.23 -1.24
C LEU A 46 -12.37 6.07 -0.70
N THR A 47 -12.75 4.84 -1.05
CA THR A 47 -11.91 3.65 -0.85
C THR A 47 -11.54 3.08 -2.20
N ILE A 48 -10.24 2.90 -2.43
CA ILE A 48 -9.68 2.32 -3.64
C ILE A 48 -9.08 0.97 -3.29
N THR A 49 -9.45 -0.07 -4.04
CA THR A 49 -8.82 -1.38 -3.95
C THR A 49 -7.76 -1.49 -5.04
N LEU A 50 -6.54 -1.84 -4.65
CA LEU A 50 -5.36 -1.85 -5.49
C LEU A 50 -4.60 -3.17 -5.29
N SER A 51 -3.77 -3.56 -6.25
CA SER A 51 -2.66 -4.48 -6.01
C SER A 51 -1.55 -3.78 -5.21
N PRO A 52 -0.65 -4.52 -4.52
CA PRO A 52 0.49 -3.93 -3.83
C PRO A 52 1.35 -3.04 -4.74
N LEU A 53 1.52 -3.40 -6.02
CA LEU A 53 2.31 -2.61 -6.96
C LEU A 53 1.63 -1.28 -7.32
N GLU A 54 0.33 -1.31 -7.61
CA GLU A 54 -0.45 -0.09 -7.90
C GLU A 54 -0.47 0.87 -6.71
N LEU A 55 -0.55 0.33 -5.48
CA LEU A 55 -0.44 1.13 -4.25
C LEU A 55 0.90 1.86 -4.19
N ILE A 56 2.01 1.16 -4.43
CA ILE A 56 3.35 1.75 -4.40
C ILE A 56 3.48 2.87 -5.44
N GLN A 57 2.99 2.63 -6.66
CA GLN A 57 3.00 3.63 -7.72
C GLN A 57 2.17 4.87 -7.34
N LEU A 58 0.99 4.66 -6.77
CA LEU A 58 0.14 5.73 -6.28
C LEU A 58 0.80 6.49 -5.12
N ALA A 59 1.41 5.78 -4.17
CA ALA A 59 2.11 6.38 -3.03
C ALA A 59 3.25 7.30 -3.50
N ALA A 60 4.02 6.87 -4.51
CA ALA A 60 5.06 7.69 -5.11
C ALA A 60 4.50 8.98 -5.76
N PHE A 61 3.37 8.88 -6.46
CA PHE A 61 2.69 10.04 -7.03
C PHE A 61 2.18 11.01 -5.95
N LEU A 62 1.58 10.45 -4.90
CA LEU A 62 1.06 11.18 -3.74
C LEU A 62 2.15 11.68 -2.78
N ARG A 63 3.41 11.27 -2.98
CA ARG A 63 4.55 11.53 -2.09
C ARG A 63 4.30 11.08 -0.65
N VAL A 64 3.55 9.99 -0.49
CA VAL A 64 3.27 9.36 0.79
C VAL A 64 4.32 8.30 1.06
N SER A 65 4.90 8.30 2.26
CA SER A 65 5.84 7.26 2.66
C SER A 65 5.10 5.94 2.94
N MET A 66 5.71 4.83 2.53
CA MET A 66 5.19 3.47 2.74
C MET A 66 6.16 2.64 3.59
N ASP A 67 6.92 3.30 4.48
CA ASP A 67 7.97 2.67 5.28
C ASP A 67 7.46 1.45 6.06
N GLU A 68 6.32 1.57 6.74
CA GLU A 68 5.76 0.46 7.54
C GLU A 68 5.34 -0.75 6.69
N LEU A 69 4.84 -0.50 5.47
CA LEU A 69 4.54 -1.57 4.50
C LEU A 69 5.84 -2.24 4.02
N MET A 70 6.88 -1.45 3.76
CA MET A 70 8.18 -1.94 3.28
C MET A 70 8.95 -2.69 4.36
N ASP A 71 8.87 -2.26 5.62
CA ASP A 71 9.46 -2.95 6.77
C ASP A 71 8.84 -4.34 6.96
N ARG A 72 7.53 -4.45 6.74
CA ARG A 72 6.78 -5.71 6.86
C ARG A 72 6.88 -6.60 5.63
N HIS A 73 7.07 -6.03 4.45
CA HIS A 73 7.25 -6.78 3.19
C HIS A 73 8.42 -6.23 2.35
N PRO A 74 9.68 -6.41 2.79
CA PRO A 74 10.87 -5.92 2.08
C PRO A 74 10.99 -6.40 0.62
N SER A 75 10.37 -7.53 0.26
CA SER A 75 10.32 -8.02 -1.12
C SER A 75 9.65 -7.02 -2.07
N LEU A 76 8.69 -6.21 -1.59
CA LEU A 76 8.05 -5.17 -2.37
C LEU A 76 9.04 -4.08 -2.77
N GLN A 77 10.03 -3.76 -1.93
CA GLN A 77 11.07 -2.79 -2.26
C GLN A 77 11.84 -3.19 -3.53
N ARG A 78 12.11 -4.49 -3.70
CA ARG A 78 12.74 -5.01 -4.91
C ARG A 78 11.79 -4.95 -6.11
N ALA A 79 10.51 -5.25 -5.91
CA ALA A 79 9.50 -5.11 -6.95
C ALA A 79 9.37 -3.66 -7.43
N VAL A 80 9.49 -2.68 -6.52
CA VAL A 80 9.56 -1.25 -6.86
C VAL A 80 10.74 -0.96 -7.76
N VAL A 81 11.96 -1.33 -7.33
CA VAL A 81 13.18 -1.10 -8.11
C VAL A 81 13.03 -1.71 -9.49
N ASN A 82 12.61 -2.97 -9.58
CA ASN A 82 12.39 -3.65 -10.86
C ASN A 82 11.33 -2.95 -11.73
N ALA A 83 10.22 -2.48 -11.15
CA ALA A 83 9.14 -1.81 -11.89
C ALA A 83 9.56 -0.41 -12.40
N PHE A 84 10.45 0.28 -11.70
CA PHE A 84 11.02 1.56 -12.14
C PHE A 84 12.28 1.39 -13.03
N GLU A 85 12.92 0.22 -13.03
CA GLU A 85 14.04 -0.17 -13.90
C GLU A 85 13.62 -0.65 -15.30
N ILE A 86 12.31 -0.81 -15.59
CA ILE A 86 11.82 -1.03 -16.97
C ILE A 86 11.91 0.31 -17.73
N ARG A 87 13.14 0.65 -18.10
CA ARG A 87 13.50 1.61 -19.14
C ARG A 87 14.59 0.97 -19.99
N ASP A 88 14.14 0.23 -20.98
CA ASP A 88 14.54 0.38 -22.40
C ASP A 88 13.59 -0.43 -23.29
#